data_AF-A0AAW0YUH6-F1
#
_entry.id   AF-A0AAW0YUH6-F1
#
_cell.length_a   1.000
_cell.length_b   1.000
_cell.length_c   1.000
_cell.angle_alpha   90.00
_cell.angle_beta   90.00
_cell.angle_gamma   90.00
#
_symmetry.space_group_name_H-M   'P 1'
#
loop_
_entity.id
_entity.type
_entity.pdbx_description
1 polymer ?
#
loop_
_entity_poly.entity_id
_entity_poly.type
_entity_poly.pdbx_seq_one_letter_code
_entity_poly.pdbx_strand_id
1 'polypeptide(L)'
;MTMTWYHMVGAWVLAWVALVVMSQRNWAVSWLALGLMAAHIADWAMKAAKNAMRRTYIDPAGKAVFITGCDTGFGHLLALTLDKMGFKVYAGCLVPEGDGARSLLQEASSKLKVLRVDVTKDDEVRAAYKTIEHDMADDLG
;
A
#
# COMPACT_ATOMS: atom_id res chain seq x y z
N MET A 1 -22.03 -4.61 17.23
CA MET A 1 -22.96 -5.06 16.17
C MET A 1 -22.50 -4.43 14.86
N THR A 2 -21.74 -5.16 14.05
CA THR A 2 -21.32 -4.69 12.72
C THR A 2 -22.53 -4.74 11.80
N MET A 3 -23.01 -3.58 11.37
CA MET A 3 -24.09 -3.48 10.39
C MET A 3 -23.56 -4.08 9.09
N THR A 4 -23.96 -5.33 8.79
CA THR A 4 -23.46 -6.05 7.62
C THR A 4 -23.90 -5.30 6.36
N TRP A 5 -23.03 -5.28 5.35
CA TRP A 5 -23.22 -4.58 4.07
C TRP A 5 -24.62 -4.78 3.46
N TYR A 6 -25.23 -5.95 3.69
CA TYR A 6 -26.57 -6.31 3.25
C TYR A 6 -27.70 -5.45 3.83
N HIS A 7 -27.61 -4.99 5.08
CA HIS A 7 -28.63 -4.11 5.66
C HIS A 7 -28.62 -2.72 5.01
N MET A 8 -27.43 -2.23 4.65
CA MET A 8 -27.28 -0.96 3.96
C MET A 8 -27.83 -1.05 2.54
N VAL A 9 -27.49 -2.10 1.79
CA VAL A 9 -28.02 -2.36 0.44
C VAL A 9 -29.55 -2.54 0.48
N GLY A 10 -30.07 -3.30 1.45
CA GLY A 10 -31.50 -3.53 1.60
C GLY A 10 -32.29 -2.25 1.87
N ALA A 11 -31.80 -1.39 2.76
CA ALA A 11 -32.42 -0.09 3.03
C ALA A 11 -32.43 0.84 1.81
N TRP A 12 -31.35 0.86 1.03
CA TRP A 12 -31.25 1.64 -0.20
C TRP A 12 -32.19 1.14 -1.30
N VAL A 13 -32.35 -0.18 -1.46
CA VAL A 13 -33.29 -0.76 -2.43
C VAL A 13 -34.74 -0.39 -2.10
N LEU A 14 -35.14 -0.48 -0.82
CA LEU A 14 -36.49 -0.12 -0.39
C LEU A 14 -36.80 1.37 -0.58
N ALA A 15 -35.85 2.24 -0.25
CA ALA A 15 -35.98 3.68 -0.50
C ALA A 15 -36.14 3.98 -2.00
N TRP A 16 -35.41 3.26 -2.85
CA TRP A 16 -35.49 3.41 -4.30
C TRP A 16 -36.83 2.93 -4.88
N VAL A 17 -37.33 1.78 -4.42
CA VAL A 17 -38.64 1.27 -4.83
C VAL A 17 -39.75 2.25 -4.43
N ALA A 18 -39.68 2.83 -3.24
CA ALA A 18 -40.64 3.85 -2.80
C ALA A 18 -40.60 5.11 -3.68
N LEU A 19 -39.41 5.59 -4.05
CA LEU A 19 -39.23 6.73 -4.96
C LEU A 19 -39.77 6.46 -6.37
N VAL A 20 -39.58 5.25 -6.90
CA VAL A 20 -40.11 4.83 -8.21
C VAL A 20 -41.64 4.73 -8.19
N VAL A 21 -42.23 4.23 -7.12
CA VAL A 21 -43.69 4.18 -6.96
C VAL A 21 -44.28 5.59 -6.84
N MET A 22 -43.62 6.49 -6.12
CA MET A 22 -44.05 7.91 -6.01
C MET A 22 -43.88 8.69 -7.33
N SER A 23 -42.90 8.31 -8.15
CA SER A 23 -42.65 8.88 -9.48
C SER A 23 -43.81 8.67 -10.47
N GLN A 24 -44.59 7.59 -10.32
CA GLN A 24 -45.82 7.34 -11.11
C GLN A 24 -46.92 8.40 -10.91
N ARG A 25 -46.76 9.25 -9.89
CA ARG A 25 -47.75 10.26 -9.47
C ARG A 25 -47.29 11.69 -9.73
N ASN A 26 -45.98 11.93 -9.85
CA ASN A 26 -45.42 13.25 -10.09
C ASN A 26 -44.08 13.17 -10.83
N TRP A 27 -44.09 13.64 -12.08
CA TRP A 27 -42.94 13.58 -13.00
C TRP A 27 -41.70 14.29 -12.47
N ALA A 28 -41.85 15.31 -11.61
CA ALA A 28 -40.73 16.01 -10.97
C ALA A 28 -39.91 15.11 -10.03
N VAL A 29 -40.53 14.13 -9.37
CA VAL A 29 -39.86 13.19 -8.46
C VAL A 29 -38.98 12.21 -9.24
N SER A 30 -39.38 11.86 -10.46
CA SER A 30 -38.59 11.03 -11.38
C SER A 30 -37.24 11.66 -11.69
N TRP A 31 -37.22 12.97 -11.97
CA TRP A 31 -35.99 13.71 -12.27
C TRP A 31 -35.04 13.79 -11.07
N LEU A 32 -35.57 13.96 -9.85
CA LEU A 32 -34.78 13.96 -8.62
C LEU A 32 -34.17 12.58 -8.31
N ALA A 33 -34.95 11.50 -8.46
CA ALA A 33 -34.47 10.14 -8.23
C ALA A 33 -33.36 9.74 -9.21
N LEU A 34 -33.52 10.09 -10.50
CA LEU A 34 -32.49 9.87 -11.52
C LEU A 34 -31.20 10.63 -11.21
N GLY A 35 -31.29 11.89 -10.75
CA GLY A 35 -30.13 12.68 -10.35
C GLY A 35 -29.34 12.05 -9.20
N LEU A 36 -30.02 11.58 -8.15
CA LEU A 36 -29.36 10.94 -7.00
C LEU A 36 -28.69 9.62 -7.39
N MET A 37 -29.34 8.77 -8.19
CA MET A 37 -28.74 7.52 -8.65
C MET A 37 -27.56 7.76 -9.58
N ALA A 38 -27.64 8.74 -10.48
CA ALA A 38 -26.51 9.14 -11.30
C ALA A 38 -25.31 9.57 -10.45
N ALA A 39 -25.53 10.34 -9.38
CA ALA A 39 -24.47 10.74 -8.45
C ALA A 39 -23.85 9.55 -7.71
N HIS A 40 -24.65 8.58 -7.25
CA HIS A 40 -24.14 7.37 -6.59
C HIS A 40 -23.36 6.45 -7.54
N ILE A 41 -23.86 6.27 -8.77
CA ILE A 41 -23.17 5.52 -9.81
C ILE A 41 -21.83 6.20 -10.15
N ALA A 42 -21.83 7.54 -10.29
CA ALA A 42 -20.61 8.29 -10.55
C ALA A 42 -19.60 8.18 -9.41
N ASP A 43 -20.00 8.30 -8.14
CA ASP A 43 -19.10 8.12 -6.99
C ASP A 43 -18.52 6.70 -6.93
N TRP A 44 -19.36 5.67 -7.13
CA TRP A 44 -18.90 4.29 -7.18
C TRP A 44 -17.95 4.04 -8.34
N ALA A 45 -18.28 4.52 -9.54
CA ALA A 45 -17.45 4.40 -10.74
C ALA A 45 -16.10 5.11 -10.56
N MET A 46 -16.09 6.29 -9.94
CA MET A 46 -14.86 7.04 -9.64
C MET A 46 -14.00 6.32 -8.61
N LYS A 47 -14.59 5.71 -7.57
CA LYS A 47 -13.86 4.88 -6.59
C LYS A 47 -13.32 3.60 -7.22
N ALA A 48 -14.11 2.93 -8.05
CA ALA A 48 -13.71 1.74 -8.78
C ALA A 48 -12.56 2.05 -9.76
N ALA A 49 -12.68 3.14 -10.52
CA ALA A 49 -11.63 3.62 -11.42
C ALA A 49 -10.35 3.98 -10.65
N LYS A 50 -10.44 4.73 -9.55
CA LYS A 50 -9.27 5.05 -8.71
C LYS A 50 -8.59 3.81 -8.14
N ASN A 51 -9.36 2.82 -7.69
CA ASN A 51 -8.81 1.56 -7.19
C ASN A 51 -8.17 0.70 -8.29
N ALA A 52 -8.73 0.70 -9.48
CA ALA A 52 -8.17 0.00 -10.64
C ALA A 52 -6.91 0.68 -11.19
N MET A 53 -6.83 2.00 -11.10
CA MET A 53 -5.83 2.81 -11.80
C MET A 53 -4.57 3.10 -10.99
N ARG A 54 -4.54 2.83 -9.67
CA ARG A 54 -3.44 3.26 -8.80
C ARG A 54 -2.44 2.16 -8.43
N ARG A 55 -1.89 1.49 -9.43
CA ARG A 55 -0.61 0.78 -9.28
C ARG A 55 0.37 1.30 -10.33
N THR A 56 1.04 2.41 -10.01
CA THR A 56 2.26 2.80 -10.73
C THR A 56 3.27 1.67 -10.60
N TYR A 57 3.56 1.00 -11.72
CA TYR A 57 4.61 0.01 -11.79
C TYR A 57 5.96 0.72 -11.69
N ILE A 58 6.78 0.32 -10.72
CA ILE A 58 8.13 0.82 -10.54
C ILE A 58 9.07 -0.27 -11.03
N ASP A 59 9.81 0.01 -12.10
CA ASP A 59 10.91 -0.85 -12.55
C ASP A 59 11.99 -0.92 -11.44
N PRO A 60 12.34 -2.11 -10.93
CA PRO A 60 13.38 -2.29 -9.93
C PRO A 60 14.81 -2.00 -10.43
N ALA A 61 15.04 -2.03 -11.75
CA ALA A 61 16.36 -1.84 -12.32
C ALA A 61 16.97 -0.48 -11.92
N GLY A 62 18.18 -0.51 -11.35
CA GLY A 62 18.89 0.69 -10.91
C GLY A 62 18.26 1.42 -9.71
N LYS A 63 17.31 0.80 -9.01
CA LYS A 63 16.65 1.40 -7.84
C LYS A 63 16.92 0.59 -6.58
N ALA A 64 17.10 1.33 -5.48
CA ALA A 64 17.21 0.76 -4.16
C ALA A 64 16.05 1.19 -3.26
N VAL A 65 15.75 0.35 -2.27
CA VAL A 65 14.80 0.64 -1.20
C VAL A 65 15.49 0.45 0.14
N PHE A 66 15.40 1.45 1.02
CA PHE A 66 15.82 1.35 2.40
C PHE A 66 14.60 1.19 3.30
N ILE A 67 14.62 0.18 4.17
CA ILE A 67 13.52 -0.17 5.06
C ILE A 67 14.07 -0.21 6.48
N THR A 68 13.41 0.45 7.44
CA THR A 68 13.75 0.37 8.86
C THR A 68 12.89 -0.67 9.58
N GLY A 69 13.43 -1.32 10.61
CA GLY A 69 12.68 -2.28 11.42
C GLY A 69 12.49 -3.63 10.72
N CYS A 70 13.56 -4.17 10.13
CA CYS A 70 13.53 -5.42 9.37
C CYS A 70 13.86 -6.66 10.21
N ASP A 71 14.06 -6.52 11.52
CA ASP A 71 14.37 -7.64 12.40
C ASP A 71 13.24 -8.69 12.38
N THR A 72 11.97 -8.28 12.41
CA THR A 72 10.81 -9.20 12.41
C THR A 72 9.56 -8.59 11.75
N GLY A 73 8.50 -9.40 11.62
CA GLY A 73 7.16 -8.92 11.26
C GLY A 73 7.05 -8.35 9.85
N PHE A 74 6.29 -7.26 9.69
CA PHE A 74 6.00 -6.68 8.38
C PHE A 74 7.24 -6.12 7.68
N GLY A 75 8.18 -5.50 8.40
CA GLY A 75 9.40 -4.97 7.81
C GLY A 75 10.29 -6.07 7.22
N HIS A 76 10.39 -7.20 7.93
CA HIS A 76 11.09 -8.40 7.47
C HIS A 76 10.46 -8.98 6.19
N LEU A 77 9.14 -9.19 6.21
CA LEU A 77 8.42 -9.72 5.04
C LEU A 77 8.47 -8.77 3.85
N LEU A 78 8.40 -7.47 4.09
CA LEU A 78 8.48 -6.44 3.05
C LEU A 78 9.87 -6.45 2.39
N ALA A 79 10.94 -6.57 3.18
CA ALA A 79 12.30 -6.63 2.67
C ALA A 79 12.50 -7.84 1.74
N LEU A 80 12.05 -9.03 2.16
CA LEU A 80 12.09 -10.23 1.31
C LEU A 80 11.21 -10.11 0.06
N THR A 81 10.05 -9.48 0.19
CA THR A 81 9.13 -9.31 -0.95
C THR A 81 9.75 -8.40 -2.00
N LEU A 82 10.34 -7.28 -1.59
CA LEU A 82 10.98 -6.34 -2.51
C LEU A 82 12.27 -6.90 -3.13
N ASP A 83 13.04 -7.66 -2.36
CA ASP A 83 14.20 -8.41 -2.87
C ASP A 83 13.77 -9.41 -3.96
N LYS A 84 12.72 -10.20 -3.72
CA LYS A 84 12.13 -11.12 -4.72
C LYS A 84 11.55 -10.41 -5.93
N MET A 85 11.07 -9.16 -5.78
CA MET A 85 10.64 -8.32 -6.89
C MET A 85 11.81 -7.74 -7.69
N GLY A 86 13.06 -7.90 -7.23
CA GLY A 86 14.28 -7.56 -7.95
C GLY A 86 14.95 -6.25 -7.53
N PHE A 87 14.42 -5.56 -6.51
CA PHE A 87 15.01 -4.33 -5.98
C PHE A 87 16.31 -4.62 -5.22
N LYS A 88 17.24 -3.65 -5.20
CA LYS A 88 18.32 -3.63 -4.21
C LYS A 88 17.73 -3.19 -2.87
N VAL A 89 17.84 -4.01 -1.83
CA VAL A 89 17.17 -3.75 -0.55
C VAL A 89 18.21 -3.53 0.54
N TYR A 90 18.11 -2.40 1.24
CA TYR A 90 18.87 -2.11 2.43
C TYR A 90 17.95 -2.27 3.65
N ALA A 91 18.14 -3.35 4.40
CA ALA A 91 17.34 -3.70 5.55
C ALA A 91 17.98 -3.14 6.83
N GLY A 92 17.41 -2.10 7.39
CA GLY A 92 17.79 -1.51 8.66
C GLY A 92 17.29 -2.35 9.83
N CYS A 93 18.22 -2.98 10.55
CA CYS A 93 17.95 -3.82 11.71
C CYS A 93 18.56 -3.19 12.98
N LEU A 94 17.86 -3.29 14.10
CA LEU A 94 18.40 -2.86 15.38
C LEU A 94 19.50 -3.81 15.85
N VAL A 95 19.44 -5.10 15.50
CA VAL A 95 20.50 -6.06 15.87
C VAL A 95 20.87 -6.90 14.64
N PRO A 96 21.88 -6.50 13.85
CA PRO A 96 22.30 -7.20 12.63
C PRO A 96 22.73 -8.65 12.84
N GLU A 97 23.22 -8.97 14.04
CA GLU A 97 23.60 -10.33 14.43
C GLU A 97 22.46 -11.10 15.13
N GLY A 98 21.32 -10.44 15.33
CA GLY A 98 20.12 -11.05 15.90
C GLY A 98 19.53 -12.12 14.98
N ASP A 99 18.73 -13.01 15.56
CA ASP A 99 18.12 -14.12 14.80
C ASP A 99 17.28 -13.61 13.62
N GLY A 100 16.58 -12.49 13.80
CA GLY A 100 15.76 -11.87 12.77
C GLY A 100 16.54 -11.42 11.53
N ALA A 101 17.66 -10.73 11.74
CA ALA A 101 18.55 -10.28 10.67
C ALA A 101 19.28 -11.47 9.99
N ARG A 102 19.67 -12.49 10.77
CA ARG A 102 20.26 -13.72 10.23
C ARG A 102 19.26 -14.50 9.37
N SER A 103 18.02 -14.67 9.83
CA SER A 103 16.95 -15.28 9.04
C SER A 103 16.71 -14.50 7.75
N LEU A 104 16.73 -13.16 7.83
CA LEU A 104 16.52 -12.30 6.66
C LEU A 104 17.61 -12.54 5.60
N LEU A 105 18.88 -12.60 6.01
CA LEU A 105 20.00 -12.87 5.11
C LEU A 105 20.01 -14.30 4.55
N GLN A 106 19.49 -15.28 5.29
CA GLN A 106 19.37 -16.66 4.81
C GLN A 106 18.30 -16.81 3.73
N GLU A 107 17.22 -16.05 3.81
CA GLU A 107 16.10 -16.13 2.86
C GLU A 107 16.23 -15.18 1.67
N ALA A 108 17.01 -14.11 1.81
CA ALA A 108 17.18 -13.08 0.79
C ALA A 108 18.22 -13.44 -0.27
N SER A 109 18.14 -12.74 -1.40
CA SER A 109 19.16 -12.78 -2.45
C SER A 109 20.37 -11.91 -2.10
N SER A 110 21.41 -11.94 -2.95
CA SER A 110 22.59 -11.08 -2.82
C SER A 110 22.31 -9.58 -2.98
N LYS A 111 21.11 -9.20 -3.43
CA LYS A 111 20.68 -7.80 -3.57
C LYS A 111 20.19 -7.18 -2.26
N LEU A 112 19.98 -7.98 -1.22
CA LEU A 112 19.63 -7.50 0.11
C LEU A 112 20.86 -7.38 0.99
N LYS A 113 21.02 -6.22 1.62
CA LYS A 113 22.09 -5.93 2.60
C LYS A 113 21.47 -5.48 3.92
N VAL A 114 21.90 -6.07 5.02
CA VAL A 114 21.50 -5.64 6.36
C VAL A 114 22.42 -4.52 6.85
N LEU A 115 21.83 -3.46 7.40
CA LEU A 115 22.54 -2.34 8.02
C LEU A 115 22.11 -2.20 9.49
N ARG A 116 23.07 -1.94 10.39
CA ARG A 116 22.77 -1.56 11.77
C ARG A 116 22.13 -0.18 11.78
N VAL A 117 20.89 -0.07 12.24
CA VAL A 117 20.21 1.23 12.38
C VAL A 117 19.33 1.28 13.62
N ASP A 118 19.76 2.05 14.61
CA ASP A 118 18.91 2.58 15.67
C ASP A 118 18.35 3.93 15.21
N VAL A 119 17.07 3.97 14.85
CA VAL A 119 16.39 5.17 14.34
C VAL A 119 16.33 6.31 15.36
N THR A 120 16.63 6.05 16.64
CA THR A 120 16.68 7.07 17.69
C THR A 120 18.03 7.80 17.73
N LYS A 121 19.03 7.33 16.98
CA LYS A 121 20.38 7.90 16.94
C LYS A 121 20.70 8.42 15.53
N ASP A 122 20.78 9.74 15.41
CA ASP A 122 21.07 10.42 14.15
C ASP A 122 22.38 9.97 13.50
N ASP A 123 23.40 9.63 14.30
CA ASP A 123 24.69 9.18 13.78
C ASP A 123 24.58 7.81 13.09
N GLU A 124 23.77 6.89 13.62
CA GLU A 124 23.54 5.58 12.99
C GLU A 124 22.73 5.73 11.70
N VAL A 125 21.73 6.62 11.69
CA VAL A 125 20.95 6.94 10.48
C VAL A 125 21.86 7.56 9.41
N ARG A 126 22.75 8.49 9.78
CA ARG A 126 23.70 9.13 8.87
C ARG A 126 24.73 8.13 8.34
N ALA A 127 25.18 7.19 9.16
CA ALA A 127 26.09 6.13 8.71
C ALA A 127 25.43 5.21 7.68
N ALA A 128 24.18 4.82 7.90
CA ALA A 128 23.39 4.04 6.93
C ALA A 128 23.22 4.80 5.60
N TYR A 129 22.86 6.08 5.66
CA TYR A 129 22.76 6.94 4.47
C TYR A 129 24.06 6.96 3.67
N LYS A 130 25.20 7.22 4.32
CA LYS A 130 26.52 7.24 3.66
C LYS A 130 26.87 5.91 3.01
N THR A 131 26.52 4.80 3.66
CA THR A 131 26.76 3.45 3.14
C THR A 131 25.95 3.22 1.87
N ILE A 132 24.68 3.62 1.87
CA ILE A 132 23.80 3.48 0.71
C ILE A 132 24.24 4.41 -0.43
N GLU A 133 24.61 5.66 -0.11
CA GLU A 133 25.11 6.63 -1.08
C GLU A 133 26.37 6.11 -1.81
N HIS A 134 27.33 5.59 -1.05
CA HIS A 134 28.54 4.98 -1.61
C HIS A 134 28.20 3.75 -2.47
N ASP A 135 27.46 2.79 -1.92
CA ASP A 135 27.08 1.56 -2.64
C ASP A 135 26.24 1.83 -3.91
N MET A 136 25.52 2.95 -3.98
CA MET A 136 24.73 3.35 -5.16
C MET A 136 25.57 4.11 -6.19
N ALA A 137 26.59 4.86 -5.75
CA ALA A 137 27.53 5.53 -6.64
C ALA A 137 28.38 4.50 -7.41
N ASP A 138 28.81 3.43 -6.73
CA ASP A 138 29.60 2.35 -7.33
C ASP A 138 28.81 1.56 -8.38
N ASP A 139 27.51 1.36 -8.18
CA ASP A 139 26.64 0.63 -9.11
C ASP A 139 26.36 1.40 -10.43
N LEU A 140 26.61 2.70 -10.46
CA LEU A 140 26.34 3.60 -11.59
C LEU A 140 27.58 3.93 -12.43
N GLY A 141 28.78 3.55 -11.97
CA GLY A 141 30.06 3.72 -12.67
C GLY A 141 30.45 2.52 -13.51
#